data_AF-A0AAP5Z4J7-F1
#
_entry.id   AF-A0AAP5Z4J7-F1
#
_cell.length_a   1.000
_cell.length_b   1.000
_cell.length_c   1.000
_cell.angle_alpha   90.00
_cell.angle_beta   90.00
_cell.angle_gamma   90.00
#
_symmetry.space_group_name_H-M   'P 1'
#
loop_
_entity.id
_entity.type
_entity.pdbx_description
1 polymer ?
#
loop_
_entity_poly.entity_id
_entity_poly.type
_entity_poly.pdbx_seq_one_letter_code
_entity_poly.pdbx_strand_id
1 'polypeptide(L)'
;HSVKAISFVTIFGLVLDTLNQHFSLLVFPTSWLPVWLIGLWVLFAWYAYQLKVLLHRFAKIYVSILGGLGGMLSYFAGYKLQAVEFGFDTSITLLALFVEWLVLMLVILKVYDNGKLKEKTRKGYG
;
A
#
# COMPACT_ATOMS: atom_id res chain seq x y z
N HIS A 1 -4.69 11.13 15.64
CA HIS A 1 -4.24 9.74 15.40
C HIS A 1 -4.32 9.34 13.92
N SER A 2 -5.37 9.73 13.19
CA SER A 2 -5.58 9.41 11.76
C SER A 2 -4.44 9.85 10.84
N VAL A 3 -4.05 11.13 10.93
CA VAL A 3 -3.05 11.74 10.01
C VAL A 3 -1.70 11.03 10.11
N LYS A 4 -1.23 10.68 11.31
CA LYS A 4 0.06 9.99 11.50
C LYS A 4 0.11 8.64 10.78
N ALA A 5 -0.98 7.88 10.83
CA ALA A 5 -1.04 6.57 10.21
C ALA A 5 -1.14 6.68 8.68
N ILE A 6 -1.95 7.61 8.18
CA ILE A 6 -2.05 7.92 6.75
C ILE A 6 -0.68 8.34 6.21
N SER A 7 -0.03 9.32 6.85
CA SER A 7 1.31 9.78 6.45
C SER A 7 2.34 8.65 6.48
N PHE A 8 2.31 7.78 7.49
CA PHE A 8 3.22 6.63 7.56
C PHE A 8 3.01 5.67 6.40
N VAL A 9 1.77 5.28 6.11
CA VAL A 9 1.46 4.37 4.99
C VAL A 9 1.83 4.99 3.65
N THR A 10 1.52 6.27 3.45
CA THR A 10 1.90 7.00 2.22
C THR A 10 3.42 7.04 2.05
N ILE A 11 4.18 7.46 3.07
CA ILE A 11 5.64 7.55 2.97
C ILE A 11 6.25 6.17 2.73
N PHE A 12 5.76 5.14 3.44
CA PHE A 12 6.25 3.78 3.28
C PHE A 12 5.99 3.25 1.85
N GLY A 13 4.81 3.49 1.30
CA GLY A 13 4.48 3.15 -0.08
C GLY A 13 5.36 3.86 -1.12
N LEU A 14 5.63 5.16 -0.92
CA LEU A 14 6.54 5.90 -1.79
C LEU A 14 7.99 5.39 -1.74
N VAL A 15 8.46 4.98 -0.55
CA VAL A 15 9.78 4.35 -0.41
C VAL A 15 9.81 3.02 -1.17
N LEU A 16 8.76 2.20 -1.06
CA LEU A 16 8.64 0.95 -1.82
C LEU A 16 8.66 1.19 -3.34
N ASP A 17 7.89 2.16 -3.84
CA ASP A 17 7.90 2.49 -5.27
C ASP A 17 9.25 3.03 -5.75
N THR A 18 9.96 3.77 -4.89
CA THR A 18 11.32 4.22 -5.19
C THR A 18 12.28 3.03 -5.29
N LEU A 19 12.14 2.03 -4.42
CA LEU A 19 12.92 0.79 -4.51
C LEU A 19 12.56 -0.01 -5.76
N ASN A 20 11.28 -0.14 -6.09
CA ASN A 20 10.83 -0.78 -7.32
C ASN A 20 11.37 -0.09 -8.57
N GLN A 21 11.42 1.25 -8.55
CA GLN A 21 12.08 2.02 -9.61
C GLN A 21 13.59 1.78 -9.66
N HIS A 22 14.25 1.74 -8.50
CA HIS A 22 15.68 1.48 -8.41
C HIS A 22 16.07 0.09 -8.94
N PHE A 23 15.27 -0.94 -8.66
CA PHE A 23 15.46 -2.30 -9.17
C PHE A 23 14.93 -2.50 -10.59
N SER A 24 14.46 -1.44 -11.26
CA SER A 24 13.85 -1.48 -12.61
C SER A 24 12.62 -2.39 -12.70
N LEU A 25 11.97 -2.69 -11.57
CA LEU A 25 10.71 -3.41 -11.54
C LEU A 25 9.57 -2.55 -12.08
N LEU A 26 9.56 -1.27 -11.69
CA LEU A 26 8.68 -0.23 -12.24
C LEU A 26 9.53 0.83 -12.93
N VAL A 27 9.29 1.09 -14.21
CA VAL A 27 10.02 2.09 -14.99
C VAL A 27 9.11 3.28 -15.22
N PHE A 28 9.46 4.42 -14.62
CA PHE A 28 8.74 5.68 -14.80
C PHE A 28 9.48 6.57 -15.81
N PRO A 29 8.77 7.47 -16.52
CA PRO A 29 9.40 8.36 -17.51
C PRO A 29 10.35 9.39 -16.89
N THR A 30 10.27 9.60 -15.57
CA THR A 30 11.06 10.57 -14.81
C THR A 30 11.92 9.88 -13.77
N SER A 31 13.04 10.49 -13.40
CA SER A 31 13.93 10.00 -12.33
C SER A 31 13.30 10.09 -10.92
N TRP A 32 12.25 10.90 -10.77
CA TRP A 32 11.43 10.98 -9.56
C TRP A 32 10.07 10.31 -9.76
N LEU A 33 9.42 9.98 -8.65
CA LEU A 33 8.06 9.44 -8.66
C LEU A 33 7.06 10.46 -9.23
N PRO A 34 6.17 10.06 -10.15
CA PRO A 34 5.16 10.95 -10.69
C PRO A 34 4.18 11.48 -9.63
N VAL A 35 3.70 12.72 -9.80
CA VAL A 35 2.76 13.36 -8.85
C VAL A 35 1.45 12.57 -8.68
N TRP A 36 0.97 11.94 -9.75
CA TRP A 36 -0.23 11.11 -9.70
C TRP A 36 -0.08 9.89 -8.79
N LEU A 37 1.13 9.32 -8.71
CA LEU A 37 1.44 8.17 -7.86
C LEU A 37 1.43 8.56 -6.38
N ILE A 38 1.95 9.74 -6.07
CA ILE A 38 1.85 10.35 -4.73
C ILE A 38 0.38 10.53 -4.34
N GLY A 39 -0.44 11.07 -5.24
CA GLY A 39 -1.88 11.21 -5.05
C GLY A 39 -2.58 9.86 -4.80
N LEU A 40 -2.23 8.83 -5.58
CA LEU A 40 -2.76 7.48 -5.43
C LEU A 40 -2.45 6.91 -4.03
N TRP A 41 -1.22 7.04 -3.56
CA TRP A 41 -0.84 6.60 -2.21
C TRP A 41 -1.57 7.33 -1.08
N VAL A 42 -1.79 8.64 -1.22
CA VAL A 42 -2.57 9.42 -0.25
C VAL A 42 -4.01 8.94 -0.21
N LEU A 43 -4.64 8.75 -1.38
CA LEU A 43 -6.01 8.25 -1.49
C LEU A 43 -6.15 6.83 -0.96
N PHE A 44 -5.20 5.94 -1.28
CA PHE A 44 -5.16 4.59 -0.77
C PHE A 44 -5.03 4.57 0.76
N ALA A 45 -4.07 5.31 1.31
CA ALA A 45 -3.85 5.38 2.77
C ALA A 45 -5.09 5.95 3.50
N TRP A 46 -5.72 6.98 2.92
CA TRP A 46 -6.98 7.53 3.42
C TRP A 46 -8.10 6.49 3.38
N TYR A 47 -8.30 5.81 2.25
CA TYR A 47 -9.35 4.81 2.09
C TYR A 47 -9.15 3.60 3.01
N ALA A 48 -7.91 3.11 3.14
CA ALA A 48 -7.53 2.06 4.08
C ALA A 48 -7.84 2.47 5.54
N TYR A 49 -7.60 3.74 5.89
CA TYR A 49 -7.95 4.26 7.20
C TYR A 49 -9.46 4.30 7.44
N GLN A 50 -10.27 4.71 6.46
CA GLN A 50 -11.74 4.70 6.58
C GLN A 50 -12.27 3.27 6.73
N LEU A 51 -11.72 2.34 5.95
CA LEU A 51 -12.11 0.94 6.00
C LEU A 51 -11.63 0.22 7.26
N LYS A 52 -10.78 0.81 8.11
CA LYS A 52 -10.24 0.13 9.31
C LYS A 52 -11.31 -0.60 10.13
N VAL A 53 -12.49 -0.04 10.30
CA VAL A 53 -13.56 -0.67 11.09
C VAL A 53 -14.04 -1.96 10.43
N LEU A 54 -14.15 -1.96 9.09
CA LEU A 54 -14.48 -3.12 8.28
C LEU A 54 -13.31 -4.12 8.24
N LEU A 55 -12.06 -3.65 8.10
CA LEU A 55 -10.86 -4.49 8.07
C LEU A 55 -10.69 -5.30 9.36
N HIS A 56 -11.10 -4.75 10.50
CA HIS A 56 -11.07 -5.47 11.78
C HIS A 56 -12.17 -6.54 11.93
N ARG A 57 -13.21 -6.52 11.09
CA ARG A 57 -14.31 -7.50 11.12
C ARG A 57 -14.01 -8.75 10.29
N PHE A 58 -13.18 -8.62 9.25
CA PHE A 58 -12.80 -9.71 8.36
C PHE A 58 -11.47 -10.35 8.79
N ALA A 59 -11.26 -11.62 8.44
CA ALA A 59 -9.99 -12.27 8.72
C ALA A 59 -8.87 -11.57 7.94
N LYS A 60 -7.76 -11.28 8.63
CA LYS A 60 -6.62 -10.50 8.12
C LYS A 60 -6.08 -11.04 6.80
N ILE A 61 -6.17 -12.35 6.60
CA ILE A 61 -5.73 -13.02 5.37
C ILE A 61 -6.55 -12.59 4.15
N TYR A 62 -7.88 -12.52 4.24
CA TYR A 62 -8.74 -12.11 3.12
C TYR A 62 -8.51 -10.66 2.75
N VAL A 63 -8.40 -9.80 3.77
CA VAL A 63 -8.09 -8.38 3.57
C VAL A 63 -6.74 -8.20 2.86
N SER A 64 -5.75 -8.99 3.26
CA SER A 64 -4.42 -8.92 2.65
C SER A 64 -4.45 -9.40 1.20
N ILE A 65 -5.14 -10.49 0.89
CA ILE A 65 -5.29 -10.99 -0.49
C ILE A 65 -6.01 -9.97 -1.37
N LEU A 66 -7.12 -9.39 -0.91
CA LEU A 66 -7.86 -8.38 -1.67
C LEU A 66 -7.03 -7.11 -1.88
N GLY A 67 -6.29 -6.66 -0.86
CA GLY A 67 -5.36 -5.54 -1.00
C GLY A 67 -4.18 -5.86 -1.93
N GLY A 68 -3.67 -7.09 -1.88
CA GLY A 68 -2.67 -7.65 -2.79
C GLY A 68 -3.11 -7.56 -4.25
N LEU A 69 -4.30 -8.09 -4.54
CA LEU A 69 -4.90 -8.04 -5.87
C LEU A 69 -5.19 -6.60 -6.30
N GLY A 70 -5.76 -5.77 -5.42
CA GLY A 70 -6.07 -4.36 -5.71
C GLY A 70 -4.83 -3.55 -6.05
N GLY A 71 -3.76 -3.73 -5.27
CA GLY A 71 -2.45 -3.14 -5.52
C GLY A 71 -1.87 -3.58 -6.84
N MET A 72 -1.67 -4.89 -7.05
CA MET A 72 -1.19 -5.45 -8.32
C MET A 72 -1.97 -4.92 -9.52
N LEU A 73 -3.31 -4.93 -9.46
CA LEU A 73 -4.17 -4.45 -10.54
C LEU A 73 -4.06 -2.94 -10.78
N SER A 74 -3.77 -2.14 -9.74
CA SER A 74 -3.54 -0.70 -9.90
C SER A 74 -2.29 -0.40 -10.74
N TYR A 75 -1.20 -1.13 -10.54
CA TYR A 75 0.00 -1.01 -11.38
C TYR A 75 -0.21 -1.62 -12.77
N PHE A 76 -0.98 -2.72 -12.87
CA PHE A 76 -1.35 -3.26 -14.18
C PHE A 76 -2.19 -2.26 -15.00
N ALA A 77 -3.10 -1.55 -14.36
CA ALA A 77 -3.87 -0.48 -14.99
C ALA A 77 -2.95 0.67 -15.41
N GLY A 78 -2.02 1.10 -14.56
CA GLY A 78 -0.99 2.08 -14.91
C GLY A 78 -0.17 1.66 -16.13
N TYR A 79 0.21 0.38 -16.20
CA TYR A 79 0.90 -0.20 -17.35
C TYR A 79 0.07 -0.18 -18.63
N LYS A 80 -1.21 -0.56 -18.55
CA LYS A 80 -2.13 -0.48 -19.68
C LYS A 80 -2.41 0.95 -20.15
N LEU A 81 -2.34 1.92 -19.24
CA LEU A 81 -2.48 3.34 -19.53
C LEU A 81 -1.16 4.00 -19.98
N GLN A 82 -0.08 3.21 -20.14
CA GLN A 82 1.27 3.70 -20.49
C GLN A 82 1.81 4.74 -19.50
N ALA A 83 1.32 4.73 -18.25
CA ALA A 83 1.77 5.63 -17.19
C ALA A 83 3.01 5.10 -16.46
N VAL A 84 3.24 3.78 -16.52
CA VAL A 84 4.40 3.06 -15.99
C VAL A 84 4.75 1.92 -16.92
N GLU A 85 6.02 1.61 -17.09
CA GLU A 85 6.50 0.44 -17.82
C GLU A 85 7.02 -0.61 -16.85
N PHE A 86 7.07 -1.88 -17.27
CA PHE A 86 7.66 -2.96 -16.50
C PHE A 86 9.02 -3.29 -17.11
N GLY A 87 10.08 -3.25 -16.30
CA GLY A 87 11.44 -3.57 -16.78
C GLY A 87 11.72 -5.07 -16.86
N PHE A 88 10.87 -5.90 -16.26
CA PHE A 88 10.89 -7.36 -16.39
C PHE A 88 9.64 -7.85 -17.14
N ASP A 89 9.59 -9.16 -17.39
CA ASP A 89 8.39 -9.81 -17.92
C ASP A 89 7.14 -9.43 -17.10
N THR A 90 6.02 -9.24 -17.80
CA THR A 90 4.77 -8.77 -17.18
C THR A 90 4.29 -9.73 -16.10
N SER A 91 4.37 -11.04 -16.32
CA SER A 91 3.92 -12.03 -15.35
C SER A 91 4.79 -12.04 -14.10
N ILE A 92 6.11 -11.92 -14.26
CA ILE A 92 7.06 -11.84 -13.14
C ILE A 92 6.81 -10.57 -12.32
N THR A 93 6.63 -9.43 -13.00
CA THR A 93 6.39 -8.14 -12.35
C THR A 93 5.08 -8.15 -11.57
N LEU A 94 4.00 -8.68 -12.15
CA LEU A 94 2.71 -8.80 -11.46
C LEU A 94 2.77 -9.73 -10.26
N LEU A 95 3.49 -10.85 -10.36
CA LEU A 95 3.69 -11.76 -9.23
C LEU A 95 4.48 -11.08 -8.10
N ALA A 96 5.55 -10.37 -8.44
CA ALA A 96 6.35 -9.62 -7.47
C ALA A 96 5.52 -8.54 -6.77
N LEU A 97 4.77 -7.74 -7.53
CA LEU A 97 3.87 -6.72 -6.99
C LEU A 97 2.78 -7.33 -6.11
N PHE A 98 2.22 -8.48 -6.50
CA PHE A 98 1.24 -9.17 -5.67
C PHE A 98 1.82 -9.59 -4.32
N VAL A 99 3.02 -10.19 -4.30
CA VAL A 99 3.70 -10.60 -3.07
C VAL A 99 4.08 -9.39 -2.22
N GLU A 100 4.62 -8.34 -2.83
CA GLU A 100 4.97 -7.10 -2.16
C GLU A 100 3.73 -6.47 -1.48
N TRP A 101 2.61 -6.39 -2.20
CA TRP A 101 1.38 -5.84 -1.66
C TRP A 101 0.74 -6.72 -0.58
N LEU A 102 0.88 -8.06 -0.66
CA LEU A 102 0.48 -8.94 0.44
C LEU A 102 1.25 -8.59 1.73
N VAL A 103 2.58 -8.42 1.64
CA VAL A 103 3.41 -8.06 2.80
C VAL A 103 3.06 -6.67 3.31
N LEU A 104 2.91 -5.70 2.42
CA LEU A 104 2.49 -4.34 2.75
C LEU A 104 1.16 -4.33 3.52
N MET A 105 0.16 -5.07 3.04
CA MET A 105 -1.15 -5.12 3.70
C MET A 105 -1.07 -5.71 5.11
N LEU A 106 -0.23 -6.74 5.32
CA LEU A 106 0.02 -7.28 6.66
C LEU A 106 0.67 -6.25 7.59
N VAL A 107 1.64 -5.46 7.07
CA VAL A 107 2.27 -4.37 7.82
C VAL A 107 1.24 -3.30 8.20
N ILE A 108 0.40 -2.87 7.25
CA ILE A 108 -0.67 -1.87 7.49
C ILE A 108 -1.63 -2.36 8.58
N LEU A 109 -2.10 -3.61 8.48
CA LEU A 109 -2.98 -4.20 9.49
C LEU A 109 -2.32 -4.22 10.88
N LYS A 110 -1.03 -4.54 10.95
CA LYS A 110 -0.27 -4.53 12.21
C LYS A 110 -0.15 -3.13 12.81
N VAL A 111 0.10 -2.11 11.98
CA VAL A 111 0.17 -0.70 12.40
C VAL A 111 -1.17 -0.24 12.98
N TYR A 112 -2.28 -0.62 12.35
CA TYR A 112 -3.62 -0.27 12.83
C TYR A 112 -4.03 -1.04 14.10
N ASP A 113 -3.66 -2.32 14.23
CA ASP A 113 -3.86 -3.09 15.47
C ASP A 113 -3.12 -2.48 16.67
N ASN A 114 -1.85 -2.09 16.49
CA ASN A 114 -1.06 -1.46 17.55
C ASN A 114 -1.67 -0.11 18.01
N GLY A 115 -2.34 0.61 17.11
CA GLY A 115 -3.10 1.82 17.44
C GLY A 115 -4.26 1.56 18.42
N LYS A 116 -4.99 0.45 18.24
CA LYS A 116 -6.10 0.07 19.16
C LYS A 116 -5.62 -0.33 20.54
N LEU A 117 -4.48 -1.02 20.64
CA LEU A 117 -3.89 -1.40 21.93
C LEU A 117 -3.55 -0.17 22.77
N LYS A 118 -2.88 0.84 22.18
CA LYS A 118 -2.55 2.09 22.89
C LYS A 118 -3.79 2.87 23.35
N GLU A 119 -4.89 2.86 22.60
CA GLU A 119 -6.13 3.54 23.01
C GLU A 119 -6.82 2.80 24.18
N LYS A 120 -6.84 1.46 24.16
CA LYS A 120 -7.43 0.65 25.24
C LYS A 120 -6.66 0.79 26.56
N THR A 121 -5.33 0.83 26.51
CA THR A 121 -4.49 1.10 27.69
C THR A 121 -4.70 2.50 28.24
N ARG A 122 -4.88 3.51 27.37
CA ARG A 122 -5.11 4.90 27.80
C ARG A 122 -6.50 5.12 28.44
N LYS A 123 -7.52 4.37 28.02
CA LYS A 123 -8.89 4.46 28.59
C LYS A 123 -9.09 3.58 29.83
N GLY A 124 -8.23 2.60 30.10
CA GLY A 124 -8.33 1.74 31.29
C GLY A 124 -7.65 2.31 32.55
N TYR A 125 -7.00 3.47 32.44
CA TYR A 125 -6.26 4.15 33.51
C TYR A 125 -6.77 5.59 33.73
N GLY A 126 -7.97 5.92 33.22
CA GLY A 126 -8.61 7.23 33.36
C GLY A 126 -9.90 7.12 34.13
#